data_AF-A0A821YR73-F1
#
_entry.id   AF-A0A821YR73-F1
#
_cell.length_a   1.000
_cell.length_b   1.000
_cell.length_c   1.000
_cell.angle_alpha   90.00
_cell.angle_beta   90.00
_cell.angle_gamma   90.00
#
_symmetry.space_group_name_H-M   'P 1'
#
loop_
_entity.id
_entity.type
_entity.pdbx_description
1 polymer ?
#
loop_
_entity_poly.entity_id
_entity_poly.type
_entity_poly.pdbx_seq_one_letter_code
_entity_poly.pdbx_strand_id
1 'polypeptide(L)' 'FVICVMAGRSEEDLKQLKADIKDCGTIKYGIMTQCVLLSKVATNRSLPGYCENLIRKINFKNSGINTKVNLNQALK' A
#
# COMPACT_ATOMS: atom_id res chain seq x y z
N PHE A 1 -7.38 -1.13 -10.35
CA PHE A 1 -6.47 -1.15 -9.19
C PHE A 1 -6.56 -2.52 -8.52
N VAL A 2 -5.45 -3.13 -8.11
CA VAL A 2 -5.45 -4.49 -7.52
C VAL A 2 -4.69 -4.51 -6.20
N ILE A 3 -5.27 -5.16 -5.19
CA ILE A 3 -4.58 -5.48 -3.93
C ILE A 3 -4.02 -6.88 -4.04
N CYS A 4 -2.70 -7.02 -3.87
CA CYS A 4 -2.01 -8.31 -3.93
C CYS A 4 -1.64 -8.74 -2.51
N VAL A 5 -2.33 -9.74 -1.97
CA VAL A 5 -2.00 -10.33 -0.68
C VAL A 5 -0.86 -11.34 -0.88
N MET A 6 0.26 -11.10 -0.22
CA MET A 6 1.48 -11.89 -0.35
C MET A 6 1.69 -12.72 0.92
N ALA A 7 2.00 -14.00 0.73
CA ALA A 7 2.53 -14.88 1.76
C ALA A 7 3.87 -15.42 1.25
N GLY A 8 4.87 -15.49 2.13
CA GLY A 8 6.22 -15.92 1.80
C GLY A 8 6.88 -16.57 3.01
N ARG A 9 7.89 -17.41 2.77
CA ARG A 9 8.57 -18.17 3.81
C ARG A 9 9.77 -17.42 4.39
N SER A 10 10.33 -16.45 3.64
CA SER A 10 11.46 -15.60 4.03
C SER A 10 11.23 -14.13 3.62
N GLU A 11 12.06 -13.21 4.11
CA GLU A 11 12.02 -11.81 3.67
C GLU A 11 12.46 -11.66 2.21
N GLU A 12 13.49 -12.38 1.79
CA GLU A 12 13.94 -12.43 0.38
C GLU A 12 12.83 -12.90 -0.57
N ASP A 13 12.09 -13.96 -0.20
CA ASP A 13 10.94 -14.43 -0.99
C ASP A 13 9.91 -13.31 -1.17
N LEU A 14 9.59 -12.58 -0.09
CA LEU A 14 8.62 -11.49 -0.12
C LEU A 14 9.11 -10.29 -0.93
N LYS A 15 10.42 -10.01 -0.92
CA LYS A 15 11.02 -8.96 -1.76
C LYS A 15 10.92 -9.34 -3.24
N GLN A 16 11.22 -10.59 -3.59
CA GLN A 16 11.13 -11.07 -4.97
C GLN A 16 9.68 -11.06 -5.47
N LEU A 17 8.74 -11.63 -4.71
CA LEU A 17 7.31 -11.59 -5.04
C LEU A 17 6.79 -10.17 -5.28
N LYS A 18 7.22 -9.22 -4.43
CA LYS A 18 6.86 -7.81 -4.61
C LYS A 18 7.44 -7.22 -5.89
N ALA A 19 8.68 -7.56 -6.24
CA ALA A 19 9.31 -7.10 -7.49
C ALA A 19 8.56 -7.64 -8.70
N ASP A 20 8.23 -8.93 -8.72
CA ASP A 20 7.52 -9.57 -9.82
C ASP A 20 6.11 -8.98 -10.02
N ILE A 21 5.39 -8.72 -8.92
CA ILE A 21 4.08 -8.04 -8.97
C ILE A 21 4.20 -6.62 -9.53
N LYS A 22 5.31 -5.93 -9.26
CA LYS A 22 5.53 -4.56 -9.74
C LYS A 22 5.94 -4.53 -11.20
N ASP A 23 6.81 -5.43 -11.64
CA ASP A 23 7.16 -5.61 -13.05
C ASP A 23 5.91 -5.97 -13.87
N CYS A 24 5.20 -7.02 -13.45
CA CYS A 24 3.99 -7.47 -14.13
C CYS A 24 2.89 -6.40 -14.11
N GLY A 25 2.50 -5.93 -12.93
CA GLY A 25 1.40 -4.99 -12.79
C GLY A 25 1.69 -3.63 -13.41
N THR A 26 2.76 -2.96 -12.95
CA THR A 26 3.02 -1.57 -13.34
C THR A 26 3.65 -1.48 -14.72
N ILE A 27 4.67 -2.29 -15.03
CA ILE A 27 5.45 -2.14 -16.27
C ILE A 27 4.74 -2.79 -17.45
N LYS A 28 4.29 -4.03 -17.31
CA LYS A 28 3.70 -4.78 -18.44
C LYS A 28 2.26 -4.40 -18.72
N TYR A 29 1.43 -4.25 -17.68
CA TYR A 29 -0.01 -4.04 -17.84
C TYR A 29 -0.52 -2.64 -17.48
N GLY A 30 0.33 -1.76 -16.93
CA GLY A 30 -0.09 -0.42 -16.50
C GLY A 30 -1.11 -0.42 -15.36
N ILE A 31 -1.23 -1.53 -14.62
CA ILE A 31 -2.18 -1.70 -13.52
C ILE A 31 -1.54 -1.23 -12.22
N MET A 32 -2.20 -0.29 -11.54
CA MET A 32 -1.81 0.06 -10.18
C MET A 32 -2.05 -1.09 -9.20
N THR A 33 -0.97 -1.53 -8.56
CA THR A 33 -0.98 -2.61 -7.55
C THR A 33 -0.61 -2.10 -6.16
N GLN A 34 -1.19 -2.70 -5.12
CA GLN A 34 -0.78 -2.51 -3.73
C GLN A 34 -0.57 -3.85 -3.04
N CYS A 35 0.69 -4.12 -2.68
CA CYS A 35 1.05 -5.35 -1.99
C CYS A 35 0.74 -5.23 -0.49
N VAL A 36 0.19 -6.30 0.07
CA VAL A 36 -0.21 -6.45 1.47
C VAL A 36 0.38 -7.76 1.96
N LEU A 37 1.01 -7.76 3.14
CA LEU A 37 1.56 -8.99 3.72
C LEU A 37 0.48 -9.70 4.50
N LEU A 38 0.24 -10.98 4.21
CA LEU A 38 -0.76 -11.79 4.90
C LEU A 38 -0.52 -11.81 6.41
N SER A 39 0.74 -11.94 6.84
CA SER A 39 1.10 -11.88 8.25
C SER A 39 0.64 -10.58 8.92
N LYS A 40 0.79 -9.43 8.26
CA LYS A 40 0.34 -8.12 8.79
C LYS A 40 -1.17 -7.94 8.78
N VAL A 41 -1.90 -8.73 8.01
CA VAL A 41 -3.37 -8.74 8.05
C VAL A 41 -3.86 -9.65 9.16
N ALA A 42 -3.26 -10.83 9.27
CA ALA A 42 -3.69 -11.89 10.19
C ALA A 42 -3.33 -11.62 11.66
N THR A 43 -2.20 -10.96 11.95
CA THR A 43 -1.69 -10.83 13.33
C THR A 43 -1.88 -9.46 13.96
N ASN A 44 -2.40 -8.48 13.21
CA ASN A 44 -2.35 -7.09 13.65
C ASN A 44 -3.53 -6.72 14.55
N ARG A 45 -3.26 -6.55 15.85
CA ARG A 45 -4.24 -6.10 16.85
C ARG A 45 -4.91 -4.76 16.49
N SER A 46 -4.27 -3.92 15.68
CA SER A 46 -4.85 -2.67 15.16
C SER A 46 -5.15 -2.74 13.66
N LEU A 47 -5.90 -3.78 13.25
CA LEU A 47 -6.42 -3.88 11.88
C LEU A 47 -7.02 -2.56 11.33
N PRO A 48 -7.75 -1.73 12.12
CA PRO A 48 -8.19 -0.42 11.66
C PRO A 48 -7.06 0.51 11.23
N GLY A 49 -5.99 0.65 12.02
CA GLY A 49 -4.84 1.50 11.69
C GLY A 49 -4.03 0.96 10.49
N TYR A 50 -3.96 -0.36 10.35
CA TYR A 50 -3.39 -0.98 9.16
C TYR A 50 -4.20 -0.64 7.90
N CYS A 51 -5.52 -0.79 7.97
CA CYS A 51 -6.44 -0.44 6.89
C CYS A 51 -6.38 1.06 6.57
N GLU A 52 -6.29 1.94 7.57
CA GLU A 52 -6.17 3.38 7.35
C GLU A 52 -4.89 3.73 6.56
N ASN A 53 -3.76 3.12 6.91
CA ASN A 53 -2.51 3.26 6.16
C ASN A 53 -2.61 2.70 4.74
N LEU A 54 -3.35 1.61 4.56
CA LEU A 54 -3.62 1.04 3.24
C LEU A 54 -4.46 2.00 2.39
N ILE A 55 -5.56 2.52 2.94
CA ILE A 55 -6.47 3.47 2.28
C ILE A 55 -5.70 4.72 1.86
N ARG A 56 -4.86 5.30 2.74
CA ARG A 56 -4.03 6.46 2.40
C ARG A 56 -3.11 6.20 1.19
N LYS A 57 -2.51 5.01 1.10
CA LYS A 57 -1.67 4.62 -0.05
C LYS A 57 -2.48 4.44 -1.33
N ILE A 58 -3.68 3.85 -1.22
CA ILE A 58 -4.58 3.68 -2.36
C ILE A 58 -5.05 5.04 -2.87
N ASN A 59 -5.46 5.94 -1.98
CA ASN A 59 -5.90 7.28 -2.32
C ASN A 59 -4.81 8.04 -3.09
N PHE A 60 -3.58 8.05 -2.56
CA PHE A 60 -2.45 8.70 -3.23
C PHE A 60 -2.13 8.13 -4.62
N LYS A 61 -2.24 6.81 -4.80
CA LYS A 61 -2.04 6.17 -6.11
C LYS A 61 -3.07 6.60 -7.14
N ASN A 62 -4.30 6.86 -6.72
CA ASN A 62 -5.36 7.41 -7.57
C ASN A 62 -5.31 8.95 -7.65
N SER A 63 -4.14 9.56 -7.39
CA SER A 63 -3.92 11.01 -7.40
C SER A 63 -4.75 11.78 -6.37
N GLY A 64 -5.28 11.09 -5.35
CA GLY A 64 -6.01 11.69 -4.25
C GLY A 64 -5.10 12.36 -3.22
N ILE A 65 -5.64 13.36 -2.53
CA ILE A 65 -4.92 14.11 -1.49
C ILE A 65 -5.39 13.63 -0.12
N ASN A 66 -4.46 13.15 0.70
CA ASN A 66 -4.78 12.65 2.05
C ASN A 66 -4.91 13.75 3.10
N THR A 67 -4.17 14.85 2.93
CA THR A 67 -4.10 15.94 3.92
C THR A 67 -3.98 17.27 3.20
N LYS A 68 -4.66 18.29 3.72
CA LYS A 68 -4.51 19.69 3.28
C LYS A 68 -3.95 20.49 4.45
N VAL A 69 -2.94 21.32 4.18
CA VAL A 69 -2.39 22.22 5.19
C VAL A 69 -3.29 23.46 5.28
N ASN A 70 -3.77 23.76 6.48
CA ASN A 70 -4.52 25.00 6.72
C ASN A 70 -3.54 26.15 7.03
N LEU A 71 -3.21 26.92 6.00
CA LEU A 71 -2.25 28.03 6.11
C LEU A 71 -2.73 29.15 7.05
N ASN A 72 -4.04 29.33 7.22
CA ASN A 72 -4.60 30.32 8.13
C ASN A 72 -4.34 30.00 9.61
N GLN A 73 -4.04 28.74 9.92
CA GLN A 73 -3.72 28.28 11.26
C GLN A 73 -2.21 28.19 11.50
N ALA A 74 -1.41 28.09 10.44
CA ALA A 74 0.05 27.98 10.51
C ALA A 74 0.79 29.34 10.51
N LEU A 75 0.11 30.42 10.10
CA LEU A 75 0.65 31.78 10.02
C LEU A 75 0.21 32.70 11.18
N LYS A 76 -0.40 32.14 12.24
CA LYS A 76 -0.68 32.82 13.50
C LYS A 76 0.41 32.50 14.51
#